data_AF-A0A2E5PV32-F1
#
_entry.id   AF-A0A2E5PV32-F1
#
_cell.length_a   1.000
_cell.length_b   1.000
_cell.length_c   1.000
_cell.angle_alpha   90.00
_cell.angle_beta   90.00
_cell.angle_gamma   90.00
#
_symmetry.space_group_name_H-M   'P 1'
#
loop_
_entity.id
_entity.type
_entity.pdbx_description
1 polymer ?
#
loop_
_entity_poly.entity_id
_entity_poly.type
_entity_poly.pdbx_seq_one_letter_code
_entity_poly.pdbx_strand_id
1 'polypeptide(L)'
;MQLLKRYFFITLFIFNLSCLQADELVPSSLIFFDYPGSTVLIVDKSYCRLLVYQFQNEWDLIKSYPCTTGKKSGDKLREGDLKTPNGVYWLFKSWSGLELAEYFGKAANVYGVGSFELTYPNYLDLVLYGKNGDGIWIHGTSEGKPVATRGCISVSNPDLLGLSKFVKLASTPVIIEEEVRFISFPERNQRQQALLAFVEQWRRSWESDDVELYLSYYSENFRTAKSNYKSWSYRKRILNKKIEQRKIHVSDLSILESKDVVHVRFVQDYSSSNIIDIGMKELFLVNEGGNYKIISEHWSPLKSPQPATLNYAYQDPEESAL
;
A
#
# COMPACT_ATOMS: atom_id res chain seq x y z
N MET A 1 69.92 50.05 16.73
CA MET A 1 68.72 50.82 16.32
C MET A 1 67.58 49.82 16.19
N GLN A 2 66.58 49.92 17.07
CA GLN A 2 65.47 48.97 17.24
C GLN A 2 64.65 48.78 15.96
N LEU A 3 64.12 47.59 15.72
CA LEU A 3 62.89 47.41 14.94
C LEU A 3 62.15 46.15 15.42
N LEU A 4 61.08 46.42 16.17
CA LEU A 4 60.02 45.52 16.62
C LEU A 4 59.42 44.73 15.43
N LYS A 5 59.25 43.41 15.58
CA LYS A 5 58.28 42.64 14.79
C LYS A 5 57.09 42.27 15.67
N ARG A 6 55.95 42.91 15.38
CA ARG A 6 54.63 42.65 15.94
C ARG A 6 54.14 41.26 15.51
N TYR A 7 53.78 40.41 16.46
CA TYR A 7 53.03 39.19 16.20
C TYR A 7 51.54 39.55 16.16
N PHE A 8 50.88 39.26 15.03
CA PHE A 8 49.44 39.41 14.86
C PHE A 8 48.82 38.02 15.05
N PHE A 9 48.19 37.77 16.20
CA PHE A 9 47.40 36.56 16.42
C PHE A 9 46.06 36.73 15.72
N ILE A 10 45.84 36.00 14.62
CA ILE A 10 44.53 35.87 14.00
C ILE A 10 43.84 34.68 14.67
N THR A 11 42.92 34.94 15.58
CA THR A 11 42.00 33.93 16.12
C THR A 11 40.97 33.60 15.04
N LEU A 12 41.15 32.46 14.38
CA LEU A 12 40.21 31.94 13.39
C LEU A 12 38.98 31.38 14.13
N PHE A 13 37.88 32.13 14.12
CA PHE A 13 36.60 31.68 14.65
C PHE A 13 36.00 30.67 13.66
N ILE A 14 36.14 29.37 13.94
CA ILE A 14 35.51 28.32 13.15
C ILE A 14 34.01 28.36 13.45
N PHE A 15 33.24 29.00 12.57
CA PHE A 15 31.80 28.83 12.52
C PHE A 15 31.51 27.37 12.16
N ASN A 16 31.04 26.59 13.13
CA ASN A 16 30.40 25.31 12.86
C ASN A 16 29.11 25.63 12.07
N LEU A 17 29.18 25.51 10.74
CA LEU A 17 27.96 25.39 9.93
C LEU A 17 27.35 24.04 10.28
N SER A 18 26.40 24.04 11.21
CA SER A 18 25.41 22.98 11.30
C SER A 18 24.63 23.03 9.98
N CYS A 19 24.97 22.14 9.05
CA CYS A 19 24.18 21.94 7.86
C CYS A 19 22.80 21.45 8.33
N LEU A 20 21.78 22.31 8.27
CA LEU A 20 20.39 21.86 8.36
C LEU A 20 20.16 20.98 7.12
N GLN A 21 20.28 19.66 7.26
CA GLN A 21 19.66 18.75 6.31
C GLN A 21 18.17 19.04 6.37
N ALA A 22 17.58 19.46 5.24
CA ALA A 22 16.14 19.44 5.12
C ALA A 22 15.71 17.98 5.26
N ASP A 23 14.84 17.69 6.21
CA ASP A 23 14.28 16.35 6.35
C ASP A 23 13.58 16.00 5.02
N GLU A 24 14.09 14.99 4.32
CA GLU A 24 13.42 14.49 3.14
C GLU A 24 12.05 13.94 3.55
N LEU A 25 11.05 14.29 2.74
CA LEU A 25 9.65 14.00 3.03
C LEU A 25 9.15 12.84 2.16
N VAL A 26 8.37 11.96 2.78
CA VAL A 26 7.75 10.80 2.14
C VAL A 26 6.24 10.81 2.41
N PRO A 27 5.40 10.31 1.48
CA PRO A 27 3.99 10.13 1.74
C PRO A 27 3.75 9.30 3.01
N SER A 28 2.88 9.79 3.89
CA SER A 28 2.61 9.13 5.18
C SER A 28 1.96 7.76 5.03
N SER A 29 1.39 7.48 3.86
CA SER A 29 0.76 6.22 3.48
C SER A 29 1.76 5.08 3.18
N LEU A 30 3.04 5.40 2.94
CA LEU A 30 4.10 4.43 2.66
C LEU A 30 4.77 3.94 3.97
N ILE A 31 4.14 2.96 4.63
CA ILE A 31 4.61 2.48 5.93
C ILE A 31 5.58 1.29 5.81
N PHE A 32 5.24 0.26 5.05
CA PHE A 32 6.13 -0.87 4.78
C PHE A 32 5.74 -1.55 3.47
N PHE A 33 6.61 -1.50 2.48
CA PHE A 33 6.63 -2.41 1.34
C PHE A 33 8.06 -2.42 0.78
N ASP A 34 8.99 -2.56 1.71
CA ASP A 34 10.39 -2.14 1.57
C ASP A 34 11.23 -3.28 0.98
N TYR A 35 10.71 -3.91 -0.07
CA TYR A 35 11.47 -4.90 -0.84
C TYR A 35 12.12 -4.22 -2.04
N PRO A 36 13.40 -4.47 -2.33
CA PRO A 36 14.10 -3.85 -3.46
C PRO A 36 13.32 -3.95 -4.77
N GLY A 37 13.12 -2.80 -5.44
CA GLY A 37 12.36 -2.67 -6.68
C GLY A 37 10.84 -2.63 -6.52
N SER A 38 10.29 -2.75 -5.30
CA SER A 38 8.85 -2.61 -5.04
C SER A 38 8.37 -1.25 -5.45
N THR A 39 7.20 -1.20 -6.09
CA THR A 39 6.62 0.04 -6.61
C THR A 39 5.24 0.25 -5.97
N VAL A 40 4.95 1.48 -5.55
CA VAL A 40 3.63 1.94 -5.13
C VAL A 40 3.22 3.12 -5.98
N LEU A 41 1.99 3.09 -6.49
CA LEU A 41 1.38 4.24 -7.16
C LEU A 41 0.59 5.03 -6.13
N ILE A 42 0.74 6.35 -6.11
CA ILE A 42 -0.02 7.24 -5.23
C ILE A 42 -0.71 8.29 -6.08
N VAL A 43 -2.02 8.45 -5.90
CA VAL A 43 -2.82 9.47 -6.58
C VAL A 43 -3.21 10.53 -5.56
N ASP A 44 -2.68 11.74 -5.75
CA ASP A 44 -3.14 12.95 -5.08
C ASP A 44 -4.25 13.58 -5.92
N LYS A 45 -5.49 13.57 -5.42
CA LYS A 45 -6.64 14.13 -6.14
C LYS A 45 -6.67 15.65 -6.13
N SER A 46 -6.14 16.31 -5.09
CA SER A 46 -6.14 17.77 -4.92
C SER A 46 -5.27 18.47 -5.95
N TYR A 47 -4.07 17.95 -6.19
CA TYR A 47 -3.14 18.44 -7.22
C TYR A 47 -3.26 17.70 -8.55
N CYS A 48 -4.05 16.63 -8.56
CA CYS A 48 -4.24 15.72 -9.66
C CYS A 48 -2.90 15.20 -10.23
N ARG A 49 -2.16 14.51 -9.35
CA ARG A 49 -0.88 13.89 -9.67
C ARG A 49 -0.91 12.40 -9.37
N LEU A 50 -0.43 11.61 -10.33
CA LEU A 50 -0.08 10.20 -10.12
C LEU A 50 1.43 10.11 -9.91
N LEU A 51 1.82 9.74 -8.71
CA LEU A 51 3.19 9.60 -8.24
C LEU A 51 3.60 8.13 -8.30
N VAL A 52 4.81 7.86 -8.77
CA VAL A 52 5.41 6.52 -8.81
C VAL A 52 6.55 6.49 -7.81
N TYR A 53 6.32 5.81 -6.69
CA TYR A 53 7.34 5.57 -5.68
C TYR A 53 7.95 4.19 -5.89
N GLN A 54 9.28 4.10 -5.81
CA GLN A 54 9.98 2.82 -5.83
C GLN A 54 10.90 2.73 -4.62
N PHE A 55 10.92 1.55 -4.00
CA PHE A 55 11.84 1.26 -2.92
C PHE A 55 13.14 0.69 -3.48
N GLN A 56 14.26 1.27 -3.09
CA GLN A 56 15.59 0.70 -3.32
C GLN A 56 16.24 0.41 -1.96
N ASN A 57 16.94 1.40 -1.40
CA ASN A 57 17.35 1.42 0.00
C ASN A 57 16.40 2.29 0.84
N GLU A 58 15.76 3.26 0.18
CA GLU A 58 14.73 4.14 0.71
C GLU A 58 13.65 4.37 -0.36
N TRP A 59 12.59 5.11 0.00
CA TRP A 59 11.47 5.40 -0.90
C TRP A 59 11.76 6.63 -1.75
N ASP A 60 11.93 6.42 -3.05
CA ASP A 60 12.20 7.48 -4.01
C ASP A 60 10.98 7.79 -4.90
N LEU A 61 10.72 9.07 -5.13
CA LEU A 61 9.79 9.50 -6.17
C LEU A 61 10.48 9.43 -7.54
N ILE A 62 10.19 8.37 -8.30
CA ILE A 62 10.84 8.12 -9.60
C ILE A 62 10.13 8.86 -10.75
N LYS A 63 8.80 9.00 -10.66
CA LYS A 63 7.97 9.70 -11.67
C LYS A 63 6.78 10.42 -11.04
N SER A 64 6.38 11.52 -11.68
CA SER A 64 5.13 12.23 -11.39
C SER A 64 4.43 12.56 -12.70
N TYR A 65 3.20 12.09 -12.85
CA TYR A 65 2.38 12.29 -14.04
C TYR A 65 1.18 13.20 -13.70
N PRO A 66 0.92 14.25 -14.49
CA PRO A 66 -0.36 14.95 -14.44
C PRO A 66 -1.49 13.96 -14.72
N CYS A 67 -2.55 13.99 -13.91
CA CYS A 67 -3.73 13.18 -14.15
C CYS A 67 -5.01 14.02 -14.06
N THR A 68 -6.14 13.37 -14.32
CA THR A 68 -7.49 13.85 -13.98
C THR A 68 -8.23 12.74 -13.25
N THR A 69 -9.17 13.12 -12.39
CA THR A 69 -9.99 12.21 -11.59
C THR A 69 -11.47 12.41 -11.93
N GLY A 70 -12.37 11.83 -11.13
CA GLY A 70 -13.81 12.02 -11.29
C GLY A 70 -14.21 13.49 -11.25
N LYS A 71 -15.29 13.84 -11.97
CA LYS A 71 -15.84 15.20 -12.03
C LYS A 71 -16.25 15.80 -10.68
N LYS A 72 -16.40 14.98 -9.63
CA LYS A 72 -16.73 15.44 -8.27
C LYS A 72 -15.61 15.08 -7.30
N SER A 73 -15.32 15.99 -6.37
CA SER A 73 -14.36 15.80 -5.28
C SER A 73 -14.91 14.90 -4.16
N GLY A 74 -14.02 14.49 -3.27
CA GLY A 74 -14.32 13.59 -2.15
C GLY A 74 -14.37 12.12 -2.56
N ASP A 75 -14.56 11.27 -1.55
CA ASP A 75 -14.56 9.81 -1.70
C ASP A 75 -15.79 9.31 -2.47
N LYS A 76 -15.56 8.29 -3.31
CA LYS A 76 -16.60 7.55 -4.01
C LYS A 76 -17.37 6.69 -3.03
N LEU A 77 -18.70 6.84 -3.01
CA LEU A 77 -19.59 6.11 -2.12
C LEU A 77 -20.58 5.21 -2.87
N ARG A 78 -20.93 5.55 -4.10
CA ARG A 78 -21.94 4.81 -4.87
C ARG A 78 -21.73 4.87 -6.37
N GLU A 79 -22.35 3.95 -7.08
CA GLU A 79 -22.42 3.97 -8.54
C GLU A 79 -22.97 5.31 -9.04
N GLY A 80 -22.38 5.84 -10.12
CA GLY A 80 -22.84 7.08 -10.76
C GLY A 80 -22.57 8.39 -9.99
N ASP A 81 -21.90 8.37 -8.83
CA ASP A 81 -21.60 9.60 -8.07
C ASP A 81 -20.53 10.51 -8.69
N LEU A 82 -19.86 10.05 -9.76
CA LEU A 82 -18.82 10.76 -10.51
C LEU A 82 -17.55 11.06 -9.72
N LYS A 83 -17.27 10.29 -8.67
CA LYS A 83 -16.09 10.46 -7.82
C LYS A 83 -15.07 9.35 -8.03
N THR A 84 -13.80 9.67 -7.81
CA THR A 84 -12.73 8.67 -7.68
C THR A 84 -12.65 8.25 -6.21
N PRO A 85 -12.54 6.94 -5.91
CA PRO A 85 -12.49 6.44 -4.53
C PRO A 85 -11.21 6.86 -3.81
N ASN A 86 -11.28 6.95 -2.49
CA ASN A 86 -10.12 7.06 -1.62
C ASN A 86 -9.90 5.72 -0.89
N GLY A 87 -8.66 5.24 -0.86
CA GLY A 87 -8.31 3.93 -0.31
C GLY A 87 -7.06 3.32 -0.92
N VAL A 88 -6.74 2.10 -0.47
CA VAL A 88 -5.68 1.25 -1.04
C VAL A 88 -6.30 0.19 -1.97
N TYR A 89 -5.81 0.14 -3.20
CA TYR A 89 -6.29 -0.73 -4.27
C TYR A 89 -5.14 -1.48 -4.95
N TRP A 90 -5.44 -2.48 -5.76
CA TRP A 90 -4.46 -3.17 -6.60
C TRP A 90 -4.87 -3.13 -8.06
N LEU A 91 -3.87 -3.14 -8.95
CA LEU A 91 -4.07 -3.32 -10.38
C LEU A 91 -4.20 -4.81 -10.68
N PHE A 92 -5.37 -5.30 -11.06
CA PHE A 92 -5.55 -6.75 -11.27
C PHE A 92 -5.71 -7.14 -12.75
N LYS A 93 -6.05 -6.18 -13.61
CA LYS A 93 -6.21 -6.41 -15.05
C LYS A 93 -5.66 -5.25 -15.84
N SER A 94 -5.07 -5.54 -16.99
CA SER A 94 -4.70 -4.55 -18.00
C SER A 94 -5.46 -4.80 -19.28
N TRP A 95 -5.73 -3.74 -20.02
CA TRP A 95 -6.28 -3.80 -21.37
C TRP A 95 -5.47 -2.90 -22.29
N SER A 96 -5.03 -3.42 -23.43
CA SER A 96 -4.52 -2.62 -24.53
C SER A 96 -5.65 -1.85 -25.23
N GLY A 97 -5.31 -0.76 -25.91
CA GLY A 97 -6.28 -0.02 -26.72
C GLY A 97 -6.96 -0.89 -27.79
N LEU A 98 -6.25 -1.88 -28.34
CA LEU A 98 -6.81 -2.82 -29.31
C LEU A 98 -7.86 -3.74 -28.67
N GLU A 99 -7.54 -4.39 -27.54
CA GLU A 99 -8.49 -5.24 -26.82
C GLU A 99 -9.74 -4.47 -26.38
N LEU A 100 -9.57 -3.22 -25.94
CA LEU A 100 -10.70 -2.35 -25.59
C LEU A 100 -11.57 -2.05 -26.81
N ALA A 101 -10.96 -1.74 -27.97
CA ALA A 101 -11.70 -1.48 -29.20
C ALA A 101 -12.42 -2.72 -29.74
N GLU A 102 -11.81 -3.90 -29.63
CA GLU A 102 -12.43 -5.17 -30.00
C GLU A 102 -13.61 -5.52 -29.09
N TYR A 103 -13.47 -5.33 -27.79
CA TYR A 103 -14.50 -5.71 -26.81
C TYR A 103 -15.64 -4.68 -26.69
N PHE A 104 -15.32 -3.38 -26.70
CA PHE A 104 -16.30 -2.29 -26.45
C PHE A 104 -16.57 -1.40 -27.67
N GLY A 105 -15.92 -1.65 -28.81
CA GLY A 105 -16.08 -0.83 -30.02
C GLY A 105 -15.64 0.62 -29.82
N LYS A 106 -16.26 1.55 -30.55
CA LYS A 106 -15.90 2.98 -30.52
C LYS A 106 -16.02 3.64 -29.15
N ALA A 107 -16.83 3.09 -28.24
CA ALA A 107 -16.97 3.63 -26.89
C ALA A 107 -15.67 3.53 -26.07
N ALA A 108 -14.76 2.63 -26.43
CA ALA A 108 -13.46 2.47 -25.77
C ALA A 108 -12.42 3.53 -26.12
N ASN A 109 -12.65 4.35 -27.16
CA ASN A 109 -11.68 5.33 -27.63
C ASN A 109 -11.22 6.31 -26.52
N VAL A 110 -12.10 6.58 -25.55
CA VAL A 110 -11.81 7.45 -24.40
C VAL A 110 -10.65 6.94 -23.53
N TYR A 111 -10.33 5.65 -23.59
CA TYR A 111 -9.25 5.03 -22.82
C TYR A 111 -7.88 5.12 -23.51
N GLY A 112 -7.82 5.65 -24.74
CA GLY A 112 -6.56 5.87 -25.45
C GLY A 112 -5.79 4.58 -25.69
N VAL A 113 -4.51 4.56 -25.34
CA VAL A 113 -3.61 3.42 -25.62
C VAL A 113 -3.82 2.21 -24.70
N GLY A 114 -4.62 2.33 -23.64
CA GLY A 114 -4.94 1.22 -22.76
C GLY A 114 -5.43 1.63 -21.38
N SER A 115 -5.58 0.64 -20.49
CA SER A 115 -6.01 0.85 -19.11
C SER A 115 -5.49 -0.22 -18.14
N PHE A 116 -5.47 0.14 -16.87
CA PHE A 116 -5.32 -0.76 -15.73
C PHE A 116 -6.56 -0.65 -14.84
N GLU A 117 -7.12 -1.78 -14.47
CA GLU A 117 -8.34 -1.85 -13.65
C GLU A 117 -7.99 -2.01 -12.17
N LEU A 118 -8.59 -1.16 -11.32
CA LEU A 118 -8.43 -1.20 -9.87
C LEU A 118 -9.35 -2.25 -9.25
N THR A 119 -8.95 -2.83 -8.12
CA THR A 119 -9.81 -3.66 -7.25
C THR A 119 -10.89 -2.88 -6.50
N TYR A 120 -11.42 -1.78 -7.06
CA TYR A 120 -12.55 -1.08 -6.48
C TYR A 120 -13.88 -1.74 -6.90
N PRO A 121 -14.84 -1.91 -5.98
CA PRO A 121 -14.73 -1.72 -4.55
C PRO A 121 -13.95 -2.88 -3.90
N ASN A 122 -13.06 -2.56 -2.96
CA ASN A 122 -12.32 -3.59 -2.23
C ASN A 122 -13.13 -4.14 -1.04
N TYR A 123 -12.55 -5.07 -0.28
CA TYR A 123 -13.20 -5.64 0.90
C TYR A 123 -13.65 -4.56 1.92
N LEU A 124 -12.81 -3.55 2.17
CA LEU A 124 -13.09 -2.48 3.12
C LEU A 124 -14.25 -1.60 2.64
N ASP A 125 -14.25 -1.26 1.36
CA ASP A 125 -15.31 -0.50 0.70
C ASP A 125 -16.67 -1.19 0.85
N LEU A 126 -16.72 -2.50 0.60
CA LEU A 126 -17.95 -3.29 0.68
C LEU A 126 -18.41 -3.51 2.14
N VAL A 127 -17.51 -3.97 3.00
CA VAL A 127 -17.88 -4.48 4.33
C VAL A 127 -17.93 -3.38 5.37
N LEU A 128 -16.99 -2.42 5.33
CA LEU A 128 -16.90 -1.34 6.30
C LEU A 128 -17.54 -0.03 5.84
N TYR A 129 -17.62 0.23 4.55
CA TYR A 129 -18.17 1.51 4.09
C TYR A 129 -19.48 1.39 3.34
N GLY A 130 -19.91 0.18 2.98
CA GLY A 130 -21.16 -0.05 2.24
C GLY A 130 -21.16 0.63 0.87
N LYS A 131 -19.97 0.82 0.27
CA LYS A 131 -19.82 1.43 -1.05
C LYS A 131 -20.21 0.46 -2.15
N ASN A 132 -20.59 0.99 -3.30
CA ASN A 132 -20.91 0.21 -4.50
C ASN A 132 -20.49 0.93 -5.80
N GLY A 133 -20.75 0.28 -6.93
CA GLY A 133 -20.24 0.64 -8.25
C GLY A 133 -19.03 -0.21 -8.63
N ASP A 134 -18.44 0.08 -9.79
CA ASP A 134 -17.32 -0.67 -10.36
C ASP A 134 -16.54 0.23 -11.35
N GLY A 135 -15.65 -0.37 -12.14
CA GLY A 135 -15.11 0.24 -13.35
C GLY A 135 -14.19 1.44 -13.13
N ILE A 136 -13.45 1.45 -12.00
CA ILE A 136 -12.47 2.50 -11.72
C ILE A 136 -11.12 2.07 -12.30
N TRP A 137 -10.68 2.76 -13.35
CA TRP A 137 -9.47 2.41 -14.09
C TRP A 137 -8.44 3.54 -14.05
N ILE A 138 -7.17 3.21 -14.24
CA ILE A 138 -6.12 4.15 -14.66
C ILE A 138 -5.98 3.98 -16.18
N HIS A 139 -6.20 5.02 -16.98
CA HIS A 139 -6.21 4.90 -18.44
C HIS A 139 -5.59 6.09 -19.15
N GLY A 140 -5.34 5.91 -20.45
CA GLY A 140 -4.86 6.95 -21.35
C GLY A 140 -5.95 7.95 -21.71
N THR A 141 -5.84 8.62 -22.84
CA THR A 141 -6.87 9.57 -23.32
C THR A 141 -6.76 9.79 -24.82
N SER A 142 -7.90 9.94 -25.49
CA SER A 142 -7.97 10.37 -26.90
C SER A 142 -7.76 11.87 -27.07
N GLU A 143 -7.98 12.66 -26.02
CA GLU A 143 -8.05 14.14 -26.09
C GLU A 143 -6.68 14.82 -26.01
N GLY A 144 -5.59 14.04 -26.04
CA GLY A 144 -4.20 14.50 -25.91
C GLY A 144 -3.80 14.94 -24.48
N LYS A 145 -4.71 15.59 -23.74
CA LYS A 145 -4.57 15.89 -22.32
C LYS A 145 -5.59 15.09 -21.48
N PRO A 146 -5.27 14.76 -20.22
CA PRO A 146 -6.22 14.13 -19.32
C PRO A 146 -7.48 14.99 -19.11
N VAL A 147 -8.65 14.36 -19.05
CA VAL A 147 -9.95 15.04 -18.89
C VAL A 147 -10.76 14.40 -17.76
N ALA A 148 -11.47 15.22 -16.99
CA ALA A 148 -12.27 14.76 -15.86
C ALA A 148 -13.26 13.63 -16.24
N THR A 149 -13.22 12.54 -15.47
CA THR A 149 -13.86 11.27 -15.80
C THR A 149 -15.15 11.07 -14.98
N ARG A 150 -15.75 9.87 -15.09
CA ARG A 150 -16.85 9.45 -14.19
C ARG A 150 -16.35 8.79 -12.89
N GLY A 151 -15.03 8.72 -12.68
CA GLY A 151 -14.40 8.11 -11.50
C GLY A 151 -13.01 7.53 -11.76
N CYS A 152 -12.67 7.23 -13.01
CA CYS A 152 -11.34 6.79 -13.44
C CYS A 152 -10.25 7.86 -13.23
N ILE A 153 -9.01 7.41 -13.20
CA ILE A 153 -7.81 8.25 -13.23
C ILE A 153 -7.32 8.26 -14.68
N SER A 154 -7.39 9.41 -15.35
CA SER A 154 -6.88 9.55 -16.72
C SER A 154 -5.50 10.22 -16.71
N VAL A 155 -4.58 9.71 -17.52
CA VAL A 155 -3.25 10.28 -17.80
C VAL A 155 -3.05 10.40 -19.32
N SER A 156 -2.00 11.09 -19.78
CA SER A 156 -1.70 11.13 -21.22
C SER A 156 -1.27 9.75 -21.73
N ASN A 157 -1.40 9.48 -23.03
CA ASN A 157 -0.96 8.20 -23.59
C ASN A 157 0.55 7.93 -23.40
N PRO A 158 1.46 8.90 -23.64
CA PRO A 158 2.87 8.71 -23.33
C PRO A 158 3.13 8.43 -21.84
N ASP A 159 2.39 9.10 -20.95
CA ASP A 159 2.52 8.87 -19.50
C ASP A 159 2.02 7.48 -19.09
N LEU A 160 0.92 6.99 -19.68
CA LEU A 160 0.45 5.63 -19.43
C LEU A 160 1.47 4.58 -19.86
N LEU A 161 2.10 4.77 -21.04
CA LEU A 161 3.17 3.89 -21.53
C LEU A 161 4.46 4.00 -20.68
N GLY A 162 4.70 5.15 -20.06
CA GLY A 162 5.76 5.32 -19.07
C GLY A 162 5.45 4.59 -17.77
N LEU A 163 4.22 4.75 -17.27
CA LEU A 163 3.71 4.14 -16.04
C LEU A 163 3.71 2.61 -16.12
N SER A 164 3.34 2.03 -17.27
CA SER A 164 3.24 0.58 -17.46
C SER A 164 4.53 -0.18 -17.16
N LYS A 165 5.69 0.48 -17.29
CA LYS A 165 7.01 -0.08 -16.98
C LYS A 165 7.21 -0.39 -15.50
N PHE A 166 6.41 0.23 -14.63
CA PHE A 166 6.48 0.09 -13.17
C PHE A 166 5.32 -0.75 -12.60
N VAL A 167 4.40 -1.21 -13.45
CA VAL A 167 3.21 -1.94 -13.03
C VAL A 167 3.45 -3.44 -13.11
N LYS A 168 3.25 -4.13 -11.98
CA LYS A 168 3.11 -5.58 -11.89
C LYS A 168 1.70 -5.90 -11.42
N LEU A 169 0.90 -6.54 -12.27
CA LEU A 169 -0.48 -6.90 -11.94
C LEU A 169 -0.54 -7.78 -10.68
N ALA A 170 -1.63 -7.63 -9.92
CA ALA A 170 -1.90 -8.19 -8.59
C ALA A 170 -0.91 -7.81 -7.47
N SER A 171 0.21 -7.16 -7.81
CA SER A 171 1.31 -6.86 -6.89
C SER A 171 1.43 -5.37 -6.59
N THR A 172 1.38 -4.51 -7.61
CA THR A 172 1.52 -3.06 -7.47
C THR A 172 0.27 -2.45 -6.83
N PRO A 173 0.36 -1.90 -5.59
CA PRO A 173 -0.73 -1.18 -4.96
C PRO A 173 -0.87 0.23 -5.56
N VAL A 174 -2.09 0.74 -5.46
CA VAL A 174 -2.49 2.11 -5.79
C VAL A 174 -3.15 2.72 -4.57
N ILE A 175 -2.54 3.75 -3.99
CA ILE A 175 -3.11 4.51 -2.88
C ILE A 175 -3.74 5.77 -3.48
N ILE A 176 -5.00 6.02 -3.20
CA ILE A 176 -5.71 7.20 -3.69
C ILE A 176 -6.16 8.03 -2.49
N GLU A 177 -5.73 9.27 -2.45
CA GLU A 177 -6.03 10.22 -1.37
C GLU A 177 -6.68 11.49 -1.91
N GLU A 178 -7.49 12.14 -1.07
CA GLU A 178 -7.97 13.49 -1.41
C GLU A 178 -6.80 14.46 -1.52
N GLU A 179 -5.89 14.39 -0.55
CA GLU A 179 -4.64 15.14 -0.48
C GLU A 179 -3.59 14.24 0.16
N VAL A 180 -2.40 14.16 -0.44
CA VAL A 180 -1.33 13.33 0.10
C VAL A 180 -0.63 14.09 1.23
N ARG A 181 -0.67 13.53 2.44
CA ARG A 181 0.12 14.02 3.57
C ARG A 181 1.54 13.49 3.46
N PHE A 182 2.50 14.37 3.67
CA PHE A 182 3.93 14.05 3.72
C PHE A 182 4.46 14.16 5.15
N ILE A 183 5.36 13.26 5.52
CA ILE A 183 6.03 13.18 6.83
C ILE A 183 7.52 12.99 6.63
N SER A 184 8.32 13.27 7.67
CA SER A 184 9.76 13.01 7.63
C SER A 184 10.05 11.51 7.71
N PHE A 185 11.20 11.09 7.16
CA PHE A 185 11.65 9.70 7.28
C PHE A 185 11.76 9.20 8.73
N PRO A 186 12.25 9.97 9.72
CA PRO A 186 12.24 9.56 11.12
C PRO A 186 10.83 9.25 11.65
N GLU A 187 9.84 10.12 11.37
CA GLU A 187 8.44 9.88 11.76
C GLU A 187 7.91 8.61 11.09
N ARG A 188 8.13 8.44 9.79
CA ARG A 188 7.74 7.24 9.05
C ARG A 188 8.37 5.97 9.64
N ASN A 189 9.66 5.99 9.93
CA ASN A 189 10.39 4.83 10.45
C ASN A 189 9.89 4.43 11.85
N GLN A 190 9.56 5.41 12.70
CA GLN A 190 8.92 5.14 14.00
C GLN A 190 7.55 4.46 13.82
N ARG A 191 6.71 4.96 12.89
CA ARG A 191 5.40 4.35 12.59
C ARG A 191 5.55 2.94 12.04
N GLN A 192 6.49 2.74 11.13
CA GLN A 192 6.83 1.43 10.56
C GLN A 192 7.21 0.43 11.65
N GLN A 193 8.15 0.79 12.54
CA GLN A 193 8.59 -0.08 13.63
C GLN A 193 7.42 -0.48 14.55
N ALA A 194 6.57 0.49 14.91
CA ALA A 194 5.40 0.23 15.75
C ALA A 194 4.41 -0.75 15.09
N LEU A 195 4.16 -0.62 13.79
CA LEU A 195 3.23 -1.48 13.06
C LEU A 195 3.80 -2.87 12.75
N LEU A 196 5.10 -2.98 12.45
CA LEU A 196 5.77 -4.27 12.33
C LEU A 196 5.74 -5.02 13.67
N ALA A 197 6.02 -4.31 14.78
CA ALA A 197 5.93 -4.88 16.11
C ALA A 197 4.49 -5.30 16.47
N PHE A 198 3.48 -4.52 16.06
CA PHE A 198 2.08 -4.89 16.23
C PHE A 198 1.76 -6.22 15.53
N VAL A 199 2.12 -6.35 14.25
CA VAL A 199 1.85 -7.57 13.46
C VAL A 199 2.52 -8.79 14.08
N GLU A 200 3.79 -8.67 14.49
CA GLU A 200 4.50 -9.80 15.10
C GLU A 200 3.92 -10.20 16.47
N GLN A 201 3.55 -9.23 17.31
CA GLN A 201 2.94 -9.53 18.60
C GLN A 201 1.54 -10.13 18.45
N TRP A 202 0.73 -9.62 17.52
CA TRP A 202 -0.55 -10.22 17.16
C TRP A 202 -0.36 -11.67 16.67
N ARG A 203 0.57 -11.93 15.76
CA ARG A 203 0.88 -13.27 15.23
C ARG A 203 1.27 -14.23 16.35
N ARG A 204 2.20 -13.84 17.23
CA ARG A 204 2.62 -14.64 18.40
C ARG A 204 1.47 -14.91 19.36
N SER A 205 0.63 -13.91 19.63
CA SER A 205 -0.55 -14.11 20.49
C SER A 205 -1.52 -15.12 19.89
N TRP A 206 -1.66 -15.14 18.56
CA TRP A 206 -2.51 -16.10 17.87
C TRP A 206 -1.92 -17.53 17.89
N GLU A 207 -0.59 -17.68 17.86
CA GLU A 207 0.07 -18.97 18.07
C GLU A 207 -0.02 -19.46 19.52
N SER A 208 -0.08 -18.55 20.50
CA SER A 208 -0.19 -18.87 21.91
C SER A 208 -1.58 -19.41 22.29
N ASP A 209 -1.71 -20.08 23.42
CA ASP A 209 -3.00 -20.55 23.95
C ASP A 209 -3.79 -19.46 24.71
N ASP A 210 -3.26 -18.24 24.81
CA ASP A 210 -3.94 -17.11 25.42
C ASP A 210 -4.85 -16.38 24.42
N VAL A 211 -6.09 -16.88 24.32
CA VAL A 211 -7.10 -16.30 23.42
C VAL A 211 -7.51 -14.89 23.82
N GLU A 212 -7.42 -14.50 25.10
CA GLU A 212 -7.79 -13.14 25.52
C GLU A 212 -6.71 -12.14 25.13
N LEU A 213 -5.43 -12.51 25.20
CA LEU A 213 -4.34 -11.71 24.64
C LEU A 213 -4.54 -11.53 23.13
N TYR A 214 -4.84 -12.59 22.38
CA TYR A 214 -5.15 -12.48 20.95
C TYR A 214 -6.34 -11.55 20.67
N LEU A 215 -7.43 -11.71 21.42
CA LEU A 215 -8.63 -10.89 21.26
C LEU A 215 -8.42 -9.43 21.68
N SER A 216 -7.42 -9.14 22.51
CA SER A 216 -7.07 -7.77 22.90
C SER A 216 -6.59 -6.92 21.71
N TYR A 217 -6.09 -7.52 20.63
CA TYR A 217 -5.69 -6.80 19.42
C TYR A 217 -6.88 -6.34 18.56
N TYR A 218 -8.09 -6.79 18.86
CA TYR A 218 -9.30 -6.48 18.11
C TYR A 218 -10.08 -5.34 18.77
N SER A 219 -10.61 -4.44 17.95
CA SER A 219 -11.50 -3.36 18.39
C SER A 219 -12.86 -3.94 18.81
N GLU A 220 -13.53 -3.29 19.76
CA GLU A 220 -14.94 -3.60 20.08
C GLU A 220 -15.87 -3.33 18.88
N ASN A 221 -15.47 -2.41 17.98
CA ASN A 221 -16.16 -2.11 16.73
C ASN A 221 -15.80 -3.10 15.60
N PHE A 222 -15.05 -4.18 15.90
CA PHE A 222 -14.66 -5.16 14.90
C PHE A 222 -15.87 -5.75 14.17
N ARG A 223 -15.76 -5.81 12.85
CA ARG A 223 -16.71 -6.53 12.01
C ARG A 223 -16.05 -7.18 10.79
N THR A 224 -16.70 -8.22 10.31
CA THR A 224 -16.49 -8.80 8.99
C THR A 224 -17.83 -8.87 8.25
N ALA A 225 -17.83 -9.39 7.03
CA ALA A 225 -19.08 -9.65 6.30
C ALA A 225 -20.05 -10.59 7.04
N LYS A 226 -19.56 -11.40 7.99
CA LYS A 226 -20.35 -12.45 8.68
C LYS A 226 -20.39 -12.33 10.20
N SER A 227 -19.60 -11.45 10.81
CA SER A 227 -19.44 -11.44 12.27
C SER A 227 -19.16 -10.04 12.79
N ASN A 228 -19.57 -9.79 14.03
CA ASN A 228 -19.11 -8.64 14.83
C ASN A 228 -18.16 -9.14 15.92
N TYR A 229 -17.61 -8.23 16.73
CA TYR A 229 -16.70 -8.59 17.83
C TYR A 229 -17.26 -9.69 18.75
N LYS A 230 -18.54 -9.61 19.14
CA LYS A 230 -19.17 -10.59 20.05
C LYS A 230 -19.19 -11.99 19.45
N SER A 231 -19.68 -12.15 18.22
CA SER A 231 -19.73 -13.48 17.59
C SER A 231 -18.35 -13.99 17.20
N TRP A 232 -17.44 -13.09 16.81
CA TRP A 232 -16.05 -13.40 16.50
C TRP A 232 -15.29 -13.94 17.71
N SER A 233 -15.30 -13.19 18.81
CA SER A 233 -14.59 -13.54 20.04
C SER A 233 -15.10 -14.85 20.64
N TYR A 234 -16.43 -15.05 20.67
CA TYR A 234 -17.03 -16.31 21.08
C TYR A 234 -16.52 -17.49 20.25
N ARG A 235 -16.55 -17.37 18.91
CA ARG A 235 -16.05 -18.42 18.00
C ARG A 235 -14.57 -18.71 18.23
N LYS A 236 -13.74 -17.67 18.40
CA LYS A 236 -12.29 -17.82 18.60
C LYS A 236 -11.97 -18.51 19.93
N ARG A 237 -12.69 -18.20 21.02
CA ARG A 237 -12.58 -18.92 22.31
C ARG A 237 -12.90 -20.40 22.19
N ILE A 238 -13.90 -20.77 21.39
CA ILE A 238 -14.24 -22.19 21.14
C ILE A 238 -13.14 -22.88 20.33
N LEU A 239 -12.65 -22.23 19.26
CA LEU A 239 -11.61 -22.80 18.40
C LEU A 239 -10.28 -22.97 19.14
N ASN A 240 -9.90 -22.03 20.00
CA ASN A 240 -8.67 -22.09 20.78
C ASN A 240 -8.58 -23.34 21.66
N LYS A 241 -9.72 -23.83 22.18
CA LYS A 241 -9.78 -25.06 22.98
C LYS A 241 -9.64 -26.36 22.18
N LYS A 242 -9.77 -26.29 20.84
CA LYS A 242 -9.83 -27.46 19.95
C LYS A 242 -8.61 -27.61 19.06
N ILE A 243 -7.89 -26.52 18.86
CA ILE A 243 -6.74 -26.45 17.95
C ILE A 243 -5.51 -26.36 18.82
N GLU A 244 -4.54 -27.22 18.57
CA GLU A 244 -3.26 -27.21 19.26
C GLU A 244 -2.14 -26.99 18.23
N GLN A 245 -0.96 -26.59 18.70
CA GLN A 245 0.27 -26.49 17.90
C GLN A 245 0.15 -25.56 16.68
N ARG A 246 -0.50 -24.40 16.85
CA ARG A 246 -0.62 -23.39 15.79
C ARG A 246 0.76 -22.85 15.42
N LYS A 247 1.06 -22.84 14.13
CA LYS A 247 2.22 -22.18 13.54
C LYS A 247 1.77 -21.33 12.37
N ILE A 248 2.26 -20.10 12.32
CA ILE A 248 1.85 -19.07 11.37
C ILE A 248 3.12 -18.41 10.85
N HIS A 249 3.38 -18.61 9.58
CA HIS A 249 4.42 -17.91 8.84
C HIS A 249 3.79 -16.77 8.02
N VAL A 250 4.47 -15.62 8.02
CA VAL A 250 4.04 -14.39 7.35
C VAL A 250 5.10 -14.06 6.29
N SER A 251 4.68 -14.00 5.03
CA SER A 251 5.52 -13.58 3.91
C SER A 251 4.80 -12.52 3.05
N ASP A 252 5.55 -11.84 2.17
CA ASP A 252 5.03 -10.79 1.28
C ASP A 252 4.20 -9.72 2.00
N LEU A 253 4.73 -9.23 3.14
CA LEU A 253 4.06 -8.27 4.00
C LEU A 253 4.05 -6.88 3.36
N SER A 254 2.88 -6.27 3.34
CA SER A 254 2.69 -4.85 3.04
C SER A 254 1.87 -4.21 4.14
N ILE A 255 2.29 -3.01 4.53
CA ILE A 255 1.58 -2.14 5.48
C ILE A 255 1.48 -0.79 4.77
N LEU A 256 0.27 -0.45 4.35
CA LEU A 256 -0.05 0.81 3.70
C LEU A 256 -1.17 1.48 4.49
N GLU A 257 -1.36 2.77 4.30
CA GLU A 257 -2.42 3.49 5.00
C GLU A 257 -3.21 4.38 4.06
N SER A 258 -4.52 4.43 4.29
CA SER A 258 -5.39 5.41 3.67
C SER A 258 -6.56 5.72 4.59
N LYS A 259 -6.97 7.00 4.63
CA LYS A 259 -8.10 7.47 5.47
C LYS A 259 -8.03 7.01 6.94
N ASP A 260 -6.85 7.15 7.56
CA ASP A 260 -6.57 6.72 8.94
C ASP A 260 -6.80 5.22 9.21
N VAL A 261 -6.89 4.41 8.15
CA VAL A 261 -6.95 2.95 8.24
C VAL A 261 -5.65 2.38 7.68
N VAL A 262 -4.93 1.66 8.54
CA VAL A 262 -3.76 0.89 8.13
C VAL A 262 -4.23 -0.44 7.55
N HIS A 263 -3.87 -0.70 6.30
CA HIS A 263 -4.07 -1.96 5.60
C HIS A 263 -2.80 -2.81 5.69
N VAL A 264 -2.86 -3.85 6.51
CA VAL A 264 -1.83 -4.88 6.60
C VAL A 264 -2.25 -6.04 5.71
N ARG A 265 -1.44 -6.40 4.71
CA ARG A 265 -1.71 -7.50 3.78
C ARG A 265 -0.48 -8.38 3.63
N PHE A 266 -0.65 -9.70 3.75
CA PHE A 266 0.45 -10.67 3.66
C PHE A 266 -0.04 -12.07 3.26
N VAL A 267 0.88 -12.89 2.77
CA VAL A 267 0.66 -14.32 2.61
C VAL A 267 0.81 -15.00 3.96
N GLN A 268 -0.24 -15.70 4.38
CA GLN A 268 -0.31 -16.50 5.59
C GLN A 268 -0.12 -17.97 5.21
N ASP A 269 0.94 -18.59 5.72
CA ASP A 269 1.07 -20.04 5.78
C ASP A 269 0.76 -20.48 7.22
N TYR A 270 -0.37 -21.16 7.38
CA TYR A 270 -0.90 -21.61 8.65
C TYR A 270 -0.86 -23.13 8.72
N SER A 271 -0.34 -23.64 9.83
CA SER A 271 -0.42 -25.06 10.16
C SER A 271 -0.84 -25.27 11.62
N SER A 272 -1.50 -26.38 11.86
CA SER A 272 -1.90 -26.86 13.19
C SER A 272 -2.02 -28.39 13.15
N SER A 273 -2.40 -29.01 14.25
CA SER A 273 -2.53 -30.48 14.34
C SER A 273 -3.46 -31.11 13.29
N ASN A 274 -4.40 -30.35 12.72
CA ASN A 274 -5.42 -30.87 11.79
C ASN A 274 -5.68 -30.02 10.54
N ILE A 275 -5.09 -28.82 10.43
CA ILE A 275 -5.34 -27.88 9.33
C ILE A 275 -4.00 -27.35 8.84
N ILE A 276 -3.84 -27.35 7.52
CA ILE A 276 -2.80 -26.61 6.80
C ILE A 276 -3.52 -25.76 5.77
N ASP A 277 -3.29 -24.45 5.78
CA ASP A 277 -3.82 -23.54 4.77
C ASP A 277 -2.80 -22.47 4.38
N ILE A 278 -2.86 -22.07 3.11
CA ILE A 278 -2.07 -20.96 2.59
C ILE A 278 -3.04 -19.99 1.92
N GLY A 279 -2.96 -18.72 2.30
CA GLY A 279 -3.88 -17.72 1.81
C GLY A 279 -3.39 -16.29 1.97
N MET A 280 -4.05 -15.37 1.27
CA MET A 280 -3.85 -13.95 1.46
C MET A 280 -4.65 -13.50 2.67
N LYS A 281 -3.97 -12.88 3.63
CA LYS A 281 -4.53 -12.34 4.86
C LYS A 281 -4.50 -10.81 4.81
N GLU A 282 -5.58 -10.19 5.24
CA GLU A 282 -5.72 -8.74 5.30
C GLU A 282 -6.26 -8.35 6.68
N LEU A 283 -5.55 -7.45 7.36
CA LEU A 283 -5.99 -6.80 8.60
C LEU A 283 -6.16 -5.31 8.34
N PHE A 284 -7.24 -4.74 8.86
CA PHE A 284 -7.52 -3.32 8.80
C PHE A 284 -7.46 -2.77 10.22
N LEU A 285 -6.52 -1.86 10.46
CA LEU A 285 -6.23 -1.32 11.78
C LEU A 285 -6.60 0.16 11.85
N VAL A 286 -7.02 0.59 13.03
CA VAL A 286 -7.12 2.01 13.38
C VAL A 286 -6.41 2.27 14.69
N ASN A 287 -5.98 3.50 14.92
CA ASN A 287 -5.43 3.92 16.20
C ASN A 287 -6.56 4.32 17.15
N GLU A 288 -6.83 3.52 18.18
CA GLU A 288 -7.80 3.79 19.23
C GLU A 288 -7.07 4.21 20.51
N GLY A 289 -7.06 5.52 20.81
CA GLY A 289 -6.48 6.04 22.05
C GLY A 289 -4.98 5.76 22.21
N GLY A 290 -4.22 5.80 21.11
CA GLY A 290 -2.77 5.54 21.09
C GLY A 290 -2.39 4.09 20.78
N ASN A 291 -3.37 3.18 20.67
CA ASN A 291 -3.13 1.76 20.41
C ASN A 291 -3.77 1.33 19.09
N TYR A 292 -3.02 0.61 18.24
CA TYR A 292 -3.61 0.01 17.06
C TYR A 292 -4.58 -1.12 17.44
N LYS A 293 -5.72 -1.19 16.77
CA LYS A 293 -6.74 -2.23 16.93
C LYS A 293 -7.26 -2.68 15.58
N ILE A 294 -7.48 -3.98 15.43
CA ILE A 294 -8.07 -4.59 14.23
C ILE A 294 -9.58 -4.30 14.23
N ILE A 295 -10.04 -3.53 13.24
CA ILE A 295 -11.47 -3.26 13.02
C ILE A 295 -12.10 -4.21 12.00
N SER A 296 -11.28 -4.86 11.18
CA SER A 296 -11.74 -5.94 10.30
C SER A 296 -10.58 -6.83 9.89
N GLU A 297 -10.92 -8.07 9.57
CA GLU A 297 -9.99 -9.07 9.03
C GLU A 297 -10.65 -9.79 7.84
N HIS A 298 -9.87 -10.05 6.80
CA HIS A 298 -10.24 -10.89 5.67
C HIS A 298 -9.16 -11.94 5.40
N TRP A 299 -9.57 -13.12 4.96
CA TRP A 299 -8.68 -14.16 4.46
C TRP A 299 -9.29 -14.77 3.21
N SER A 300 -8.46 -15.01 2.22
CA SER A 300 -8.83 -15.69 0.98
C SER A 300 -7.78 -16.74 0.62
N PRO A 301 -8.19 -17.92 0.13
CA PRO A 301 -7.24 -18.94 -0.28
C PRO A 301 -6.45 -18.45 -1.50
N LEU A 302 -5.15 -18.73 -1.53
CA LEU A 302 -4.38 -18.60 -2.76
C LEU A 302 -4.67 -19.82 -3.64
N LYS A 303 -5.25 -19.60 -4.82
CA LYS A 303 -5.52 -20.69 -5.78
C LYS A 303 -4.21 -21.10 -6.46
N SER A 304 -3.42 -21.96 -5.81
CA SER A 304 -2.06 -22.36 -6.23
C SER A 304 -1.08 -21.18 -6.34
N PRO A 305 0.24 -21.39 -6.32
CA PRO A 305 1.18 -20.29 -6.40
C PRO A 305 0.94 -19.60 -7.74
N GLN A 306 0.67 -18.29 -7.75
CA GLN A 306 1.06 -17.55 -8.93
C GLN A 306 2.55 -17.83 -9.12
N PRO A 307 3.04 -18.14 -10.34
CA PRO A 307 4.45 -18.12 -10.58
C PRO A 307 4.93 -16.68 -10.38
N ALA A 308 5.33 -16.35 -9.16
CA ALA A 308 6.56 -15.62 -8.99
C ALA A 308 7.69 -16.65 -9.16
N THR A 309 7.84 -17.21 -10.36
CA THR A 309 9.14 -17.74 -10.77
C THR A 309 10.01 -16.53 -11.05
N LEU A 310 10.45 -15.87 -9.98
CA LEU A 310 11.82 -15.39 -9.92
C LEU A 310 12.52 -16.42 -9.06
N ASN A 311 13.18 -17.36 -9.73
CA ASN A 311 14.26 -18.11 -9.13
C ASN A 311 15.21 -17.06 -8.53
N TYR A 312 15.17 -16.88 -7.22
CA TYR A 312 16.27 -16.25 -6.51
C TYR A 312 17.42 -17.27 -6.54
N ALA A 313 18.09 -17.35 -7.70
CA ALA A 313 19.45 -17.82 -7.74
C ALA A 313 20.28 -16.72 -7.08
N TYR A 314 20.60 -16.93 -5.80
CA TYR A 314 21.80 -16.40 -5.19
C TYR A 314 22.96 -16.84 -6.09
N GLN A 315 23.51 -15.92 -6.90
CA GLN A 315 24.80 -16.15 -7.56
C GLN A 315 25.87 -15.58 -6.63
N ASP A 316 26.59 -16.49 -6.01
CA ASP A 316 27.82 -16.21 -5.26
C ASP A 316 28.86 -15.62 -6.24
N PRO A 317 29.55 -14.50 -5.94
CA PRO A 317 30.45 -13.86 -6.89
C PRO A 317 31.79 -14.57 -7.13
N GLU A 318 32.04 -15.77 -6.57
CA GLU A 318 33.38 -16.37 -6.56
C GLU A 318 33.60 -17.62 -7.43
N GLU A 319 32.62 -18.11 -8.20
CA GLU A 319 32.82 -19.33 -9.01
C GLU A 319 32.78 -19.08 -10.53
N SER A 320 33.50 -18.05 -11.00
CA SER A 320 33.86 -17.88 -12.43
C SER A 320 35.37 -17.99 -12.69
N ALA A 321 36.07 -18.74 -11.86
CA ALA A 321 37.46 -19.10 -12.09
C ALA A 321 37.74 -20.48 -11.49
N LEU A 322 37.38 -21.54 -12.22
CA LEU A 322 38.11 -22.80 -12.36
C LEU A 322 37.61 -23.57 -13.59
#